data_AF-A0A950D9R3-F1
#
_entry.id   AF-A0A950D9R3-F1
#
_cell.length_a   1.000
_cell.length_b   1.000
_cell.length_c   1.000
_cell.angle_alpha   90.00
_cell.angle_beta   90.00
_cell.angle_gamma   90.00
#
_symmetry.space_group_name_H-M   'P 1'
#
loop_
_entity.id
_entity.type
_entity.pdbx_description
1 polymer ?
#
loop_
_entity_poly.entity_id
_entity_poly.type
_entity_poly.pdbx_seq_one_letter_code
_entity_poly.pdbx_strand_id
1 'polypeptide(L)'
;MVNCEEADRFLDAYLDGELEPEKRAELEQHLASCPECKQKLDRLRRLREFFTASAPHYPAPPELKGKVLARLDVTRRSNFIALVRRPWLYAAALLIVSLVLAWLKFSPNREEGIGDQAVANFKRAALLERVCDVVSPDPSVVKPWFTGKLDFSPPVVLPGLNFQMRGGRLDV
;
A
#
# COMPACT_ATOMS: atom_id res chain seq x y z
N MET A 1 -43.29 24.06 -5.47
CA MET A 1 -44.46 23.43 -6.12
C MET A 1 -44.78 24.28 -7.33
N VAL A 2 -44.31 23.83 -8.49
CA VAL A 2 -44.41 24.59 -9.75
C VAL A 2 -45.86 24.62 -10.23
N ASN A 3 -46.36 25.81 -10.56
CA ASN A 3 -47.68 25.99 -11.16
C ASN A 3 -47.59 25.94 -12.71
N CYS A 4 -48.73 25.95 -13.41
CA CYS A 4 -48.73 25.84 -14.88
C CYS A 4 -48.05 27.03 -15.59
N GLU A 5 -48.08 28.22 -15.01
CA GLU A 5 -47.45 29.42 -15.60
C GLU A 5 -45.92 29.37 -15.47
N GLU A 6 -45.43 28.97 -14.30
CA GLU A 6 -44.01 28.70 -14.06
C GLU A 6 -43.51 27.52 -14.88
N ALA A 7 -44.31 26.46 -15.01
CA ALA A 7 -43.97 25.31 -15.83
C ALA A 7 -43.76 25.73 -17.29
N ASP A 8 -44.66 26.55 -17.84
CA ASP A 8 -44.59 27.06 -19.22
C ASP A 8 -43.27 27.81 -19.47
N ARG A 9 -42.85 28.66 -18.52
CA ARG A 9 -41.59 29.41 -18.60
C ARG A 9 -40.34 28.52 -18.54
N PHE A 10 -40.44 27.34 -17.95
CA PHE A 10 -39.32 26.41 -17.80
C PHE A 10 -39.24 25.35 -18.91
N LEU A 11 -40.25 25.21 -19.77
CA LEU A 11 -40.26 24.15 -20.79
C LEU A 11 -39.10 24.27 -21.79
N ASP A 12 -38.77 25.48 -22.25
CA ASP A 12 -37.67 25.69 -23.21
C ASP A 12 -36.30 25.37 -22.57
N ALA A 13 -36.03 25.95 -21.40
CA ALA A 13 -34.81 25.67 -20.63
C ALA A 13 -34.68 24.18 -20.24
N TYR A 14 -35.82 23.50 -20.01
CA TYR A 14 -35.83 22.06 -19.78
C TYR A 14 -35.39 21.27 -21.02
N LEU A 15 -35.85 21.66 -22.21
CA LEU A 15 -35.49 21.00 -23.48
C LEU A 15 -34.03 21.22 -23.88
N ASP A 16 -33.48 22.38 -23.54
CA ASP A 16 -32.07 22.71 -23.79
C ASP A 16 -31.14 22.13 -22.71
N GLY A 17 -31.70 21.63 -21.61
CA GLY A 17 -30.95 21.01 -20.52
C GLY A 17 -30.33 22.02 -19.55
N GLU A 18 -30.77 23.28 -19.58
CA GLU A 18 -30.20 24.41 -18.85
C GLU A 18 -30.80 24.62 -17.44
N LEU A 19 -31.86 23.89 -17.08
CA LEU A 19 -32.41 23.96 -15.73
C LEU A 19 -31.47 23.37 -14.69
N GLU A 20 -31.34 24.10 -13.57
CA GLU A 20 -30.72 23.61 -12.34
C GLU A 20 -31.41 22.32 -11.85
N PRO A 21 -30.67 21.38 -11.22
CA PRO A 21 -31.20 20.07 -10.83
C PRO A 21 -32.48 20.14 -9.99
N GLU A 22 -32.55 21.10 -9.07
CA GLU A 22 -33.70 21.32 -8.18
C GLU A 22 -34.95 21.73 -8.97
N LYS A 23 -34.83 22.76 -9.83
CA LYS A 23 -35.93 23.22 -10.70
C LYS A 23 -36.36 22.17 -11.71
N ARG A 24 -35.40 21.37 -12.23
CA ARG A 24 -35.71 20.24 -13.10
C ARG A 24 -36.60 19.23 -12.40
N ALA A 25 -36.26 18.84 -11.17
CA ALA A 25 -37.05 17.88 -10.40
C ALA A 25 -38.46 18.41 -10.09
N GLU A 26 -38.59 19.69 -9.73
CA GLU A 26 -39.91 20.30 -9.49
C GLU A 26 -40.78 20.34 -10.75
N LEU A 27 -40.20 20.67 -11.91
CA LEU A 27 -40.91 20.65 -13.19
C LEU A 27 -41.32 19.22 -13.59
N GLU A 28 -40.45 18.23 -13.40
CA GLU A 28 -40.76 16.82 -13.69
C GLU A 28 -41.91 16.30 -12.83
N GLN A 29 -41.96 16.69 -11.55
CA GLN A 29 -43.09 16.40 -10.67
C GLN A 29 -44.40 17.03 -11.17
N HIS A 30 -44.34 18.28 -11.64
CA HIS A 30 -45.49 18.95 -12.25
C HIS A 30 -45.95 18.24 -13.54
N LEU A 31 -45.02 17.88 -14.43
CA LEU A 31 -45.32 17.17 -15.68
C LEU A 31 -45.91 15.77 -15.47
N ALA A 32 -45.63 15.13 -14.33
CA ALA A 32 -46.25 13.87 -13.96
C ALA A 32 -47.74 13.99 -13.59
N SER A 33 -48.19 15.19 -13.19
CA SER A 33 -49.54 15.44 -12.71
C SER A 33 -50.40 16.31 -13.64
N CYS A 34 -49.78 17.16 -14.48
CA CYS A 34 -50.50 18.08 -15.37
C CYS A 34 -50.44 17.65 -16.84
N PRO A 35 -51.56 17.18 -17.45
CA PRO A 35 -51.60 16.73 -18.84
C PRO A 35 -51.42 17.88 -19.85
N GLU A 36 -51.84 19.10 -19.51
CA GLU A 36 -51.73 20.26 -20.39
C GLU A 36 -50.26 20.66 -20.62
N CYS A 37 -49.48 20.76 -19.55
CA CYS A 37 -48.05 21.06 -19.62
C CYS A 37 -47.27 19.95 -20.34
N LYS A 38 -47.67 18.68 -20.16
CA LYS A 38 -47.11 17.56 -20.92
C LYS A 38 -47.39 17.69 -22.43
N GLN A 39 -48.63 18.05 -22.80
CA GLN A 39 -48.99 18.25 -24.21
C GLN A 39 -48.21 19.41 -24.86
N LYS A 40 -47.98 20.50 -24.11
CA LYS A 40 -47.13 21.62 -24.55
C LYS A 40 -45.69 21.17 -24.78
N LEU A 41 -45.09 20.45 -23.83
CA LEU A 41 -43.74 19.89 -23.96
C LEU A 41 -43.62 18.99 -25.20
N ASP A 42 -44.60 18.13 -25.44
CA ASP A 42 -44.62 17.25 -26.61
C ASP A 42 -44.75 18.03 -27.93
N ARG A 43 -45.47 19.16 -27.93
CA ARG A 43 -45.55 20.06 -29.09
C ARG A 43 -44.19 20.70 -29.39
N LEU A 44 -43.48 21.16 -28.37
CA LEU A 44 -42.13 21.73 -28.51
C LEU A 44 -41.12 20.68 -28.99
N ARG A 45 -41.20 19.44 -28.48
CA ARG A 45 -40.36 18.32 -28.94
C ARG A 45 -40.56 18.03 -30.42
N ARG A 46 -41.82 17.91 -30.87
CA ARG A 46 -42.13 17.71 -32.31
C ARG A 46 -41.61 18.85 -33.18
N LEU A 47 -41.70 20.09 -32.70
CA LEU A 47 -41.17 21.25 -33.41
C LEU A 47 -39.64 21.15 -33.57
N ARG A 48 -38.93 20.79 -32.49
CA ARG A 48 -37.47 20.57 -32.51
C ARG A 48 -37.08 19.44 -33.46
N GLU A 49 -37.79 18.32 -33.42
CA GLU A 49 -37.56 17.18 -34.32
C GLU A 49 -37.75 17.58 -35.78
N PHE A 50 -38.80 18.33 -36.10
CA PHE A 50 -39.05 18.85 -37.45
C PHE A 50 -37.89 19.71 -37.95
N PHE A 51 -37.41 20.65 -37.14
CA PHE A 51 -36.26 21.48 -37.51
C PHE A 51 -34.98 20.65 -37.64
N THR A 52 -34.75 19.69 -36.74
CA THR A 52 -33.56 18.83 -36.78
C THR A 52 -33.54 17.95 -38.04
N ALA A 53 -34.71 17.47 -38.48
CA ALA A 53 -34.87 16.68 -39.70
C ALA A 53 -34.78 17.54 -40.98
N SER A 54 -35.22 18.79 -40.94
CA SER A 54 -35.24 19.69 -42.10
C SER A 54 -33.96 20.51 -42.27
N ALA A 55 -33.15 20.63 -41.21
CA ALA A 55 -31.92 21.40 -41.24
C ALA A 55 -30.88 20.75 -42.17
N PRO A 56 -30.16 21.53 -42.99
CA PRO A 56 -29.06 21.00 -43.78
C PRO A 56 -27.99 20.40 -42.87
N HIS A 57 -27.69 19.13 -43.07
CA HIS A 57 -26.63 18.45 -42.33
C HIS A 57 -25.27 18.79 -42.93
N TYR A 58 -24.42 19.45 -42.13
CA TYR A 58 -23.04 19.71 -42.50
C TYR A 58 -22.14 18.61 -41.91
N PRO A 59 -21.51 17.76 -42.74
CA PRO A 59 -20.65 16.72 -42.24
C PRO A 59 -19.45 17.33 -41.51
N ALA A 60 -19.25 16.90 -40.27
CA ALA A 60 -18.07 17.30 -39.51
C ALA A 60 -16.80 16.73 -40.16
N PRO A 61 -15.69 17.48 -40.23
CA PRO A 61 -14.41 16.97 -40.72
C PRO A 61 -13.98 15.72 -39.93
N PRO A 62 -13.44 14.68 -40.59
CA PRO A 62 -13.08 13.43 -39.92
C PRO A 62 -12.02 13.64 -38.82
N GLU A 63 -11.18 14.67 -38.95
CA GLU A 63 -10.17 15.04 -37.97
C GLU A 63 -10.81 15.55 -36.66
N LEU A 64 -11.99 16.17 -36.74
CA LEU A 64 -12.70 16.68 -35.57
C LEU A 64 -13.12 15.52 -34.66
N LYS A 65 -13.63 14.43 -35.22
CA LYS A 65 -13.99 13.23 -34.47
C LYS A 65 -12.79 12.67 -33.73
N GLY A 66 -11.64 12.56 -34.40
CA GLY A 66 -10.39 12.11 -33.78
C GLY A 66 -9.95 13.01 -32.62
N LYS A 67 -10.00 14.34 -32.81
CA LYS A 67 -9.64 15.32 -31.77
C LYS A 67 -10.59 15.28 -30.56
N VAL A 68 -11.90 15.13 -30.78
CA VAL A 68 -12.89 15.03 -29.70
C VAL A 68 -12.67 13.75 -28.89
N LEU A 69 -12.54 12.60 -29.57
CA LEU A 69 -12.31 11.31 -28.89
C LEU A 69 -11.00 11.32 -28.10
N ALA A 70 -9.93 11.88 -28.66
CA ALA A 70 -8.66 12.01 -27.95
C ALA A 70 -8.79 12.84 -26.65
N ARG A 71 -9.60 13.90 -26.64
CA ARG A 71 -9.86 14.70 -25.44
C ARG A 71 -10.74 13.99 -24.41
N LEU A 72 -11.70 13.17 -24.85
CA LEU A 72 -12.54 12.36 -23.97
C LEU A 72 -11.76 11.18 -23.35
N ASP A 73 -10.81 10.59 -24.08
CA ASP A 73 -9.94 9.55 -23.54
C ASP A 73 -8.98 10.10 -22.47
N VAL A 74 -8.54 11.35 -22.61
CA VAL A 74 -7.68 12.01 -21.61
C VAL A 74 -8.41 12.22 -20.28
N THR A 75 -9.73 12.45 -20.29
CA THR A 75 -10.51 12.58 -19.04
C THR A 75 -10.90 11.24 -18.41
N ARG A 76 -10.85 10.12 -19.15
CA ARG A 76 -11.16 8.77 -18.62
C ARG A 76 -9.92 7.93 -18.28
N ARG A 77 -8.75 8.25 -18.82
CA ARG A 77 -7.49 7.64 -18.41
C ARG A 77 -7.02 8.24 -17.10
N SER A 78 -7.59 7.72 -16.01
CA SER A 78 -6.77 7.54 -14.81
C SER A 78 -5.58 6.67 -15.20
N ASN A 79 -4.41 7.29 -15.38
CA ASN A 79 -3.16 6.64 -15.70
C ASN A 79 -2.79 5.51 -14.71
N PHE A 80 -3.50 5.44 -13.58
CA PHE A 80 -3.44 4.36 -12.60
C PHE A 80 -3.85 2.99 -13.18
N ILE A 81 -4.86 2.92 -14.05
CA ILE A 81 -5.34 1.64 -14.62
C ILE A 81 -4.39 1.13 -15.72
N ALA A 82 -3.71 2.03 -16.43
CA ALA A 82 -2.75 1.66 -17.49
C ALA A 82 -1.44 1.09 -16.92
N LEU A 83 -1.00 1.57 -15.74
CA LEU A 83 0.20 1.06 -15.07
C LEU A 83 -0.02 -0.34 -14.48
N VAL A 84 -1.20 -0.60 -13.92
CA VAL A 84 -1.57 -1.90 -13.32
C VAL A 84 -1.73 -3.01 -14.37
N ARG A 85 -2.05 -2.70 -15.64
CA ARG A 85 -2.17 -3.70 -16.72
C ARG A 85 -0.85 -4.20 -17.32
N ARG A 86 0.30 -3.79 -16.78
CA ARG A 86 1.62 -4.14 -17.33
C ARG A 86 2.16 -5.42 -16.65
N PRO A 87 2.14 -6.59 -17.31
CA PRO A 87 2.42 -7.88 -16.66
C PRO A 87 3.85 -8.00 -16.09
N TRP A 88 4.82 -7.32 -16.70
CA TRP A 88 6.21 -7.27 -16.23
C TRP A 88 6.39 -6.61 -14.84
N LEU A 89 5.47 -5.76 -14.39
CA LEU A 89 5.55 -5.16 -13.05
C LEU A 89 5.23 -6.17 -11.95
N TYR A 90 4.33 -7.12 -12.21
CA TYR A 90 4.08 -8.24 -11.30
C TYR A 90 5.28 -9.18 -11.24
N ALA A 91 5.92 -9.44 -12.38
CA ALA A 91 7.15 -10.24 -12.42
C ALA A 91 8.29 -9.57 -11.62
N ALA A 92 8.48 -8.26 -11.77
CA ALA A 92 9.48 -7.50 -11.00
C ALA A 92 9.18 -7.49 -9.50
N ALA A 93 7.91 -7.30 -9.10
CA ALA A 93 7.51 -7.33 -7.69
C ALA A 93 7.74 -8.71 -7.06
N LEU A 94 7.39 -9.79 -7.76
CA LEU A 94 7.65 -11.16 -7.30
C LEU A 94 9.14 -11.45 -7.17
N LEU A 95 9.96 -10.94 -8.10
CA LEU A 95 11.42 -11.07 -8.05
C LEU A 95 11.99 -10.36 -6.82
N ILE A 96 11.57 -9.12 -6.55
CA ILE A 96 11.99 -8.35 -5.36
C ILE A 96 11.57 -9.06 -4.07
N VAL A 97 10.32 -9.50 -3.96
CA VAL A 97 9.82 -10.23 -2.79
C VAL A 97 10.59 -11.53 -2.58
N SER A 98 10.88 -12.27 -3.66
CA SER A 98 11.67 -13.50 -3.59
C SER A 98 13.11 -13.24 -3.14
N LEU A 99 13.74 -12.16 -3.61
CA LEU A 99 15.09 -11.76 -3.21
C LEU A 99 15.14 -11.33 -1.75
N VAL A 100 14.14 -10.58 -1.27
CA VAL A 100 14.04 -10.16 0.14
C VAL A 100 13.82 -11.37 1.05
N LEU A 101 12.92 -12.29 0.67
CA LEU A 101 12.70 -13.54 1.42
C LEU A 101 13.93 -14.45 1.42
N ALA A 102 14.61 -14.56 0.28
CA ALA A 102 15.87 -15.28 0.17
C ALA A 102 16.93 -14.63 1.06
N TRP A 103 17.06 -13.31 1.05
CA TRP A 103 17.99 -12.58 1.91
C TRP A 103 17.66 -12.75 3.40
N LEU A 104 16.39 -12.72 3.80
CA LEU A 104 15.97 -12.97 5.18
C LEU A 104 16.27 -14.41 5.64
N LYS A 105 16.10 -15.41 4.76
CA LYS A 105 16.40 -16.81 5.08
C LYS A 105 17.88 -17.16 4.96
N PHE A 106 18.59 -16.50 4.06
CA PHE A 106 19.97 -16.79 3.70
C PHE A 106 20.96 -15.83 4.35
N SER A 107 20.52 -14.80 5.07
CA SER A 107 21.38 -14.00 5.94
C SER A 107 21.98 -14.96 6.99
N PRO A 108 23.19 -15.47 6.77
CA PRO A 108 23.78 -16.44 7.66
C PRO A 108 24.20 -15.65 8.89
N ASN A 109 23.61 -15.97 10.04
CA ASN A 109 24.19 -15.63 11.33
C ASN A 109 24.34 -14.12 11.61
N ARG A 110 23.23 -13.45 11.94
CA ARG A 110 23.31 -12.31 12.87
C ARG A 110 23.59 -12.89 14.25
N GLU A 111 24.88 -13.08 14.52
CA GLU A 111 25.49 -13.42 15.82
C GLU A 111 24.93 -14.68 16.48
N GLU A 112 25.63 -15.83 16.32
CA GLU A 112 25.69 -16.77 17.45
C GLU A 112 26.21 -15.96 18.63
N GLY A 113 25.32 -15.53 19.50
CA GLY A 113 25.67 -14.70 20.63
C GLY A 113 26.75 -15.42 21.44
N ILE A 114 27.68 -14.65 22.01
CA ILE A 114 28.74 -15.16 22.89
C ILE A 114 28.17 -16.14 23.95
N GLY A 115 26.91 -15.94 24.37
CA GLY A 115 26.18 -16.86 25.25
C GLY A 115 25.97 -18.27 24.68
N ASP A 116 25.56 -18.43 23.43
CA ASP A 116 25.32 -19.75 22.83
C ASP A 116 26.64 -20.52 22.65
N GLN A 117 27.70 -19.82 22.26
CA GLN A 117 29.04 -20.39 22.18
C GLN A 117 29.58 -20.80 23.57
N ALA A 118 29.39 -19.95 24.59
CA ALA A 118 29.78 -20.27 25.97
C ALA A 118 29.04 -21.50 26.51
N VAL A 119 27.73 -21.62 26.25
CA VAL A 119 26.92 -22.78 26.65
C VAL A 119 27.35 -24.04 25.90
N ALA A 120 27.60 -23.95 24.59
CA ALA A 120 28.07 -25.09 23.79
C ALA A 120 29.45 -25.59 24.27
N ASN A 121 30.39 -24.67 24.51
CA ASN A 121 31.72 -25.03 25.02
C ASN A 121 31.65 -25.62 26.43
N PHE A 122 30.82 -25.07 27.31
CA PHE A 122 30.58 -25.65 28.63
C PHE A 122 30.03 -27.09 28.56
N LYS A 123 29.04 -27.35 27.70
CA LYS A 123 28.48 -28.70 27.51
C LYS A 123 29.55 -29.69 27.05
N ARG A 124 30.42 -29.32 26.11
CA ARG A 124 31.53 -30.17 25.65
C ARG A 124 32.51 -30.47 26.77
N ALA A 125 32.91 -29.46 27.54
CA ALA A 125 33.86 -29.64 28.62
C ALA A 125 33.29 -30.46 29.80
N ALA A 126 31.98 -30.32 30.07
CA ALA A 126 31.30 -31.15 31.06
C ALA A 126 31.28 -32.63 30.67
N LEU A 127 31.07 -32.93 29.38
CA LEU A 127 31.14 -34.30 28.85
C LEU A 127 32.54 -34.89 28.91
N LEU A 128 33.59 -34.06 28.77
CA LEU A 128 34.99 -34.47 28.83
C LEU A 128 35.56 -34.48 30.26
N GLU A 129 34.72 -34.25 31.28
CA GLU A 129 35.11 -34.08 32.69
C GLU A 129 36.20 -33.02 32.95
N ARG A 130 36.51 -32.17 31.96
CA ARG A 130 37.57 -31.15 32.00
C ARG A 130 36.97 -29.77 32.15
N VAL A 131 36.25 -29.56 33.25
CA VAL A 131 35.51 -28.31 33.48
C VAL A 131 36.45 -27.13 33.74
N CYS A 132 37.60 -27.36 34.39
CA CYS A 132 38.62 -26.35 34.66
C CYS A 132 40.00 -26.87 34.25
N ASP A 133 40.82 -26.01 33.64
CA ASP A 133 42.24 -26.30 33.38
C ASP A 133 43.12 -25.98 34.61
N VAL A 134 42.71 -24.99 35.39
CA VAL A 134 43.29 -24.67 36.70
C VAL A 134 42.20 -24.77 37.75
N VAL A 135 42.33 -25.71 38.68
CA VAL A 135 41.36 -25.95 39.76
C VAL A 135 41.85 -25.25 41.02
N SER A 136 41.40 -24.02 41.24
CA SER A 136 41.66 -23.30 42.48
C SER A 136 40.53 -22.32 42.77
N PRO A 137 40.01 -22.28 44.02
CA PRO A 137 39.05 -21.27 44.44
C PRO A 137 39.70 -19.92 44.77
N ASP A 138 41.04 -19.85 44.85
CA ASP A 138 41.77 -18.63 45.18
C ASP A 138 42.04 -17.79 43.91
N PRO A 139 41.50 -16.56 43.82
CA PRO A 139 41.78 -15.64 42.71
C PRO A 139 43.26 -15.33 42.50
N SER A 140 44.07 -15.41 43.57
CA SER A 140 45.51 -15.17 43.51
C SER A 140 46.26 -16.21 42.66
N VAL A 141 45.68 -17.41 42.51
CA VAL A 141 46.24 -18.52 41.72
C VAL A 141 45.72 -18.49 40.27
N VAL A 142 44.44 -18.14 40.09
CA VAL A 142 43.78 -18.18 38.78
C VAL A 142 44.18 -17.00 37.89
N LYS A 143 44.31 -15.78 38.43
CA LYS A 143 44.66 -14.60 37.63
C LYS A 143 46.04 -14.72 36.94
N PRO A 144 47.12 -15.15 37.63
CA PRO A 144 48.41 -15.34 36.97
C PRO A 144 48.38 -16.40 35.87
N TRP A 145 47.54 -17.44 36.00
CA TRP A 145 47.43 -18.52 35.00
C TRP A 145 46.94 -18.05 33.61
N PHE A 146 46.19 -16.94 33.57
CA PHE A 146 45.75 -16.29 32.35
C PHE A 146 46.78 -15.30 31.77
N THR A 147 47.86 -15.00 32.49
CA THR A 147 48.89 -14.06 32.06
C THR A 147 49.59 -14.58 30.81
N GLY A 148 49.59 -13.79 29.74
CA GLY A 148 50.14 -14.18 28.43
C GLY A 148 49.21 -15.03 27.55
N LYS A 149 47.99 -15.33 28.02
CA LYS A 149 46.96 -16.03 27.23
C LYS A 149 45.76 -15.15 26.87
N LEU A 150 45.53 -14.08 27.63
CA LEU A 150 44.48 -13.09 27.39
C LEU A 150 45.10 -11.69 27.37
N ASP A 151 44.56 -10.82 26.53
CA ASP A 151 44.95 -9.40 26.46
C ASP A 151 44.32 -8.56 27.58
N PHE A 152 43.56 -9.18 28.48
CA PHE A 152 42.90 -8.54 29.62
C PHE A 152 42.89 -9.44 30.85
N SER A 153 42.69 -8.84 32.03
CA SER A 153 42.51 -9.59 33.29
C SER A 153 41.01 -9.82 33.55
N PRO A 154 40.51 -11.07 33.55
CA PRO A 154 39.09 -11.33 33.78
C PRO A 154 38.66 -10.93 35.21
N PRO A 155 37.48 -10.30 35.36
CA PRO A 155 36.93 -10.00 36.68
C PRO A 155 36.48 -11.29 37.37
N VAL A 156 36.83 -11.43 38.66
CA VAL A 156 36.56 -12.65 39.45
C VAL A 156 35.24 -12.55 40.22
N VAL A 157 34.72 -11.34 40.41
CA VAL A 157 33.46 -11.09 41.14
C VAL A 157 32.42 -10.60 40.13
N LEU A 158 31.34 -11.37 39.99
CA LEU A 158 30.16 -10.96 39.22
C LEU A 158 29.18 -10.28 40.18
N PRO A 159 28.87 -8.97 40.01
CA PRO A 159 27.95 -8.26 40.88
C PRO A 159 26.56 -8.93 40.87
N GLY A 160 26.01 -9.24 42.05
CA GLY A 160 24.64 -9.74 42.20
C GLY A 160 24.45 -11.27 42.14
N LEU A 161 25.53 -12.06 42.07
CA LEU A 161 25.45 -13.53 42.04
C LEU A 161 26.31 -14.17 43.14
N ASN A 162 25.71 -15.04 43.96
CA ASN A 162 26.38 -15.75 45.07
C ASN A 162 27.13 -17.01 44.60
N PHE A 163 27.92 -16.94 43.53
CA PHE A 163 28.69 -18.08 43.03
C PHE A 163 30.10 -18.13 43.61
N GLN A 164 30.56 -19.31 44.01
CA GLN A 164 31.95 -19.56 44.38
C GLN A 164 32.76 -19.94 43.13
N MET A 165 33.92 -19.30 42.94
CA MET A 165 34.86 -19.65 41.87
C MET A 165 35.46 -21.03 42.16
N ARG A 166 35.45 -21.92 41.16
CA ARG A 166 36.09 -23.24 41.24
C ARG A 166 37.46 -23.31 40.56
N GLY A 167 37.70 -22.40 39.61
CA GLY A 167 38.88 -22.43 38.76
C GLY A 167 38.71 -21.61 37.49
N GLY A 168 39.64 -21.79 36.55
CA GLY A 168 39.65 -21.13 35.24
C GLY A 168 39.83 -22.12 34.10
N ARG A 169 39.31 -21.76 32.92
CA ARG A 169 39.51 -22.48 31.66
C ARG A 169 39.64 -21.45 30.54
N LEU A 170 40.44 -21.77 29.53
CA LEU A 170 40.51 -21.00 28.30
C LEU A 170 40.04 -21.88 27.15
N ASP A 171 38.90 -21.54 26.57
CA ASP A 171 38.44 -22.16 25.33
C ASP A 171 39.08 -21.40 24.16
N VAL A 172 39.96 -22.09 23.40
CA VAL A 172 40.59 -21.58 22.17
C VAL A 172 39.86 -22.14 20.96
#